data_AF-C4L991-F1
#
_entry.id   AF-C4L991-F1
#
_cell.length_a   1.000
_cell.length_b   1.000
_cell.length_c   1.000
_cell.angle_alpha   90.00
_cell.angle_beta   90.00
_cell.angle_gamma   90.00
#
_symmetry.space_group_name_H-M   'P 1'
#
loop_
_entity.id
_entity.type
_entity.pdbx_description
1 polymer ?
#
loop_
_entity_poly.entity_id
_entity_poly.type
_entity_poly.pdbx_seq_one_letter_code
_entity_poly.pdbx_strand_id
1 'polypeptide(L)'
;MKRQQGMALLVVLLLLAVMVTMASSMTQRFRMEWQRTYNQQLQLQNYWYLLGSETLISKVLVQDFKDNPEKNSLAQYWAIEGQVFPVENAILQGVVRDSQACFNLNSLTNDSTDETSTAVSATYRATVFKDLLINLGADDYRAQQITAAVQDWLDTNTIARSLGAEDSEYEALTPPYLPANGLMQDVSELRAVRGMDAALYRRLLPQVCVIPEKTLQVNANTLRTVQAPLLAALFLNDLSVDDARNILEQRPREGWDSVAEFLELGALSNTAAAGDQVQSALTIKSFYFLATLQAETDNYQTRLISLFQRQSDNQVTVIRRHFGGLE
;
A
#
# COMPACT_ATOMS: atom_id res chain seq x y z
N MET A 1 60.14 -60.14 -29.55
CA MET A 1 59.21 -59.53 -28.56
C MET A 1 58.93 -58.10 -28.98
N LYS A 2 57.77 -57.82 -29.59
CA LYS A 2 57.36 -56.46 -29.97
C LYS A 2 56.99 -55.67 -28.69
N ARG A 3 57.75 -54.62 -28.38
CA ARG A 3 57.51 -53.74 -27.23
C ARG A 3 56.23 -52.93 -27.44
N GLN A 4 55.30 -53.02 -26.49
CA GLN A 4 54.09 -52.21 -26.43
C GLN A 4 54.43 -50.74 -26.10
N GLN A 5 54.78 -49.93 -27.10
CA GLN A 5 55.08 -48.50 -26.90
C GLN A 5 53.88 -47.57 -27.12
N GLY A 6 52.75 -48.07 -27.66
CA GLY A 6 51.52 -47.26 -27.87
C GLY A 6 50.54 -47.27 -26.69
N MET A 7 50.48 -48.35 -25.91
CA MET A 7 49.56 -48.49 -24.77
C MET A 7 49.86 -47.51 -23.64
N ALA A 8 51.13 -47.28 -23.31
CA ALA A 8 51.53 -46.36 -22.24
C ALA A 8 51.12 -44.91 -22.55
N LEU A 9 51.27 -44.46 -23.80
CA LEU A 9 50.87 -43.11 -24.22
C LEU A 9 49.34 -42.92 -24.14
N LEU A 10 48.57 -43.93 -24.59
CA LEU A 10 47.11 -43.88 -24.51
C LEU A 10 46.62 -43.85 -23.06
N VAL A 11 47.25 -44.62 -22.16
CA VAL A 11 46.92 -44.59 -20.73
C VAL A 11 47.24 -43.21 -20.12
N VAL A 12 48.39 -42.61 -20.44
CA VAL A 12 48.76 -41.27 -19.96
C VAL A 12 47.81 -40.20 -20.49
N LEU A 13 47.45 -40.24 -21.77
CA LEU A 13 46.49 -39.29 -22.36
C LEU A 13 45.09 -39.45 -21.77
N LEU A 14 44.65 -40.69 -21.52
CA LEU A 14 43.37 -40.95 -20.87
C LEU A 14 43.37 -40.42 -19.43
N LEU A 15 44.44 -40.65 -18.67
CA LEU A 15 44.59 -40.10 -17.31
C LEU A 15 44.62 -38.56 -17.32
N LEU A 16 45.31 -37.93 -18.27
CA LEU A 16 45.31 -36.48 -18.45
C LEU A 16 43.92 -35.94 -18.79
N ALA A 17 43.19 -36.59 -19.71
CA ALA A 17 41.83 -36.18 -20.07
C ALA A 17 40.88 -36.27 -18.86
N VAL A 18 40.97 -37.34 -18.06
CA VAL A 18 40.20 -37.50 -16.81
C VAL A 18 40.57 -36.44 -15.79
N MET A 19 41.86 -36.15 -15.61
CA MET A 19 42.31 -35.09 -14.69
C MET A 19 41.80 -33.71 -15.11
N VAL A 20 41.86 -33.37 -16.40
CA VAL A 20 41.38 -32.07 -16.93
C VAL A 20 39.87 -31.94 -16.80
N THR A 21 39.10 -32.98 -17.13
CA THR A 21 37.63 -32.97 -16.98
C THR A 21 37.22 -32.85 -15.51
N MET A 22 37.90 -33.56 -14.61
CA MET A 22 37.64 -33.46 -13.17
C MET A 22 37.97 -32.07 -12.63
N ALA A 23 39.15 -31.52 -12.96
CA ALA A 23 39.55 -30.17 -12.56
C ALA A 23 38.57 -29.11 -13.08
N SER A 24 38.18 -29.18 -14.36
CA SER A 24 37.19 -28.28 -14.95
C SER A 24 35.84 -28.34 -14.21
N SER A 25 35.36 -29.55 -13.90
CA SER A 25 34.11 -29.74 -13.16
C SER A 25 34.16 -29.18 -11.74
N MET A 26 35.31 -29.30 -11.06
CA MET A 26 35.53 -28.72 -9.74
C MET A 26 35.55 -27.19 -9.78
N THR A 27 36.25 -26.59 -10.75
CA THR A 27 36.27 -25.13 -10.95
C THR A 27 34.88 -24.58 -11.24
N GLN A 28 34.09 -25.26 -12.07
CA GLN A 28 32.72 -24.85 -12.35
C GLN A 28 31.84 -24.90 -11.09
N ARG A 29 31.90 -25.99 -10.31
CA ARG A 29 31.18 -26.10 -9.03
C ARG A 29 31.60 -25.00 -8.06
N PHE A 30 32.90 -24.76 -7.90
CA PHE A 30 33.40 -23.71 -7.02
C PHE A 30 32.87 -22.32 -7.42
N ARG A 31 32.88 -21.99 -8.72
CA ARG A 31 32.33 -20.71 -9.20
C ARG A 31 30.84 -20.56 -8.92
N MET A 32 30.05 -21.61 -9.09
CA MET A 32 28.60 -21.56 -8.81
C MET A 32 28.32 -21.38 -7.32
N GLU A 33 29.01 -22.14 -6.45
CA GLU A 33 28.85 -21.99 -5.00
C GLU A 33 29.30 -20.61 -4.54
N TRP A 34 30.43 -20.10 -5.06
CA TRP A 34 30.89 -18.75 -4.76
C TRP A 34 29.86 -17.69 -5.13
N GLN A 35 29.31 -17.74 -6.35
CA GLN A 35 28.27 -16.80 -6.80
C GLN A 35 27.01 -16.89 -5.93
N ARG A 36 26.59 -18.10 -5.57
CA ARG A 36 25.44 -18.30 -4.67
C ARG A 36 25.68 -17.69 -3.30
N THR A 37 26.81 -17.98 -2.67
CA THR A 37 27.16 -17.45 -1.35
C THR A 37 27.27 -15.93 -1.39
N TYR A 38 27.91 -15.37 -2.41
CA TYR A 38 28.02 -13.93 -2.61
C TYR A 38 26.64 -13.26 -2.75
N ASN A 39 25.75 -13.83 -3.56
CA ASN A 39 24.40 -13.29 -3.75
C ASN A 39 23.55 -13.41 -2.47
N GLN A 40 23.68 -14.50 -1.70
CA GLN A 40 23.01 -14.64 -0.40
C GLN A 40 23.50 -13.60 0.61
N GLN A 41 24.81 -13.36 0.66
CA GLN A 41 25.38 -12.33 1.51
C GLN A 41 24.85 -10.94 1.14
N LEU A 42 24.80 -10.63 -0.16
CA LEU A 42 24.29 -9.35 -0.63
C LEU A 42 22.80 -9.16 -0.30
N GLN A 43 21.99 -10.21 -0.46
CA GLN A 43 20.57 -10.17 -0.11
C GLN A 43 20.36 -9.90 1.40
N LEU A 44 21.15 -10.54 2.26
CA LEU A 44 21.13 -10.30 3.71
C LEU A 44 21.58 -8.88 4.06
N GLN A 45 22.61 -8.36 3.38
CA GLN A 45 23.07 -6.99 3.57
C GLN A 45 21.99 -5.97 3.20
N ASN A 46 21.34 -6.13 2.04
CA ASN A 46 20.24 -5.25 1.62
C ASN A 46 19.04 -5.34 2.57
N TYR A 47 18.73 -6.52 3.09
CA TYR A 47 17.71 -6.69 4.13
C TYR A 47 18.01 -5.82 5.37
N TRP A 48 19.24 -5.87 5.88
CA TRP A 48 19.64 -5.05 7.03
C TRP A 48 19.68 -3.56 6.72
N TYR A 49 20.07 -3.16 5.51
CA TYR A 49 19.99 -1.75 5.11
C TYR A 49 18.56 -1.22 5.04
N LEU A 50 17.61 -2.03 4.56
CA LEU A 50 16.20 -1.66 4.55
C LEU A 50 15.64 -1.53 5.98
N LEU A 51 15.98 -2.43 6.90
CA LEU A 51 15.60 -2.30 8.32
C LEU A 51 16.26 -1.08 9.01
N GLY A 52 17.49 -0.75 8.64
CA GLY A 52 18.15 0.48 9.07
C GLY A 52 17.41 1.73 8.58
N SER A 53 16.97 1.71 7.32
CA SER A 53 16.17 2.79 6.71
C SER A 53 14.81 2.94 7.40
N GLU A 54 14.15 1.84 7.73
CA GLU A 54 12.91 1.82 8.51
C GLU A 54 13.09 2.48 9.89
N THR A 55 14.21 2.20 10.56
CA THR A 55 14.55 2.81 11.85
C THR A 55 14.81 4.32 11.71
N LEU A 56 15.46 4.74 10.62
CA LEU A 56 15.66 6.15 10.32
C LEU A 56 14.32 6.87 10.11
N ILE A 57 13.42 6.29 9.32
CA ILE A 57 12.08 6.85 9.10
C ILE A 57 11.29 6.97 10.41
N SER A 58 11.33 5.94 11.26
CA SER A 58 10.70 5.99 12.59
C SER A 58 11.20 7.20 13.39
N LYS A 59 12.51 7.47 13.40
CA LYS A 59 13.08 8.65 14.07
C LYS A 59 12.62 9.97 13.45
N VAL A 60 12.55 10.05 12.12
CA VAL A 60 12.08 11.24 11.41
C VAL A 60 10.61 11.52 11.74
N LEU A 61 9.75 10.49 11.73
CA LEU A 61 8.34 10.61 12.11
C LEU A 61 8.17 11.03 13.57
N VAL A 62 8.88 10.37 14.50
CA VAL A 62 8.83 10.73 15.93
C VAL A 62 9.31 12.16 16.17
N GLN A 63 10.32 12.63 15.43
CA GLN A 63 10.78 14.02 15.52
C GLN A 63 9.73 14.98 14.96
N ASP A 64 9.15 14.68 13.79
CA ASP A 64 8.08 15.50 13.20
C ASP A 64 6.86 15.62 14.12
N PHE A 65 6.47 14.55 14.81
CA PHE A 65 5.35 14.59 15.75
C PHE A 65 5.61 15.50 16.97
N LYS A 66 6.87 15.76 17.32
CA LYS A 66 7.24 16.71 18.36
C LYS A 66 7.24 18.14 17.82
N ASP A 67 7.73 18.32 16.60
CA ASP A 67 7.84 19.63 15.98
C ASP A 67 6.46 20.14 15.51
N ASN A 68 5.57 19.23 15.09
CA ASN A 68 4.24 19.49 14.56
C ASN A 68 3.18 18.59 15.22
N PRO A 69 2.80 18.83 16.49
CA PRO A 69 1.90 17.95 17.23
C PRO A 69 0.44 17.97 16.74
N GLU A 70 0.02 19.08 16.11
CA GLU A 70 -1.39 19.35 15.79
C GLU A 70 -1.83 18.85 14.41
N LYS A 71 -0.93 18.84 13.41
CA LYS A 71 -1.28 18.51 12.03
C LYS A 71 -0.17 17.82 11.26
N ASN A 72 -0.55 17.09 10.21
CA ASN A 72 0.36 16.50 9.23
C ASN A 72 0.10 17.08 7.84
N SER A 73 1.15 17.51 7.14
CA SER A 73 1.07 18.16 5.83
C SER A 73 2.22 17.72 4.91
N LEU A 74 2.10 17.99 3.61
CA LEU A 74 3.14 17.66 2.63
C LEU A 74 4.40 18.56 2.70
N ALA A 75 4.39 19.62 3.52
CA ALA A 75 5.57 20.48 3.72
C ALA A 75 6.55 19.92 4.76
N GLN A 76 6.14 18.91 5.53
CA GLN A 76 6.94 18.30 6.58
C GLN A 76 8.08 17.44 6.03
N TYR A 77 9.16 17.30 6.80
CA TYR A 77 10.38 16.62 6.35
C TYR A 77 10.17 15.17 5.93
N TRP A 78 9.24 14.44 6.56
CA TRP A 78 8.94 13.06 6.20
C TRP A 78 8.31 12.93 4.80
N ALA A 79 7.62 13.97 4.31
CA ALA A 79 6.88 13.94 3.05
C ALA A 79 7.75 14.26 1.81
N ILE A 80 9.04 14.58 2.02
CA ILE A 80 9.97 14.90 0.94
C ILE A 80 10.29 13.63 0.14
N GLU A 81 9.96 13.65 -1.15
CA GLU A 81 10.21 12.53 -2.05
C GLU A 81 11.65 12.53 -2.60
N GLY A 82 12.13 11.34 -3.00
CA GLY A 82 13.39 11.19 -3.74
C GLY A 82 14.66 11.35 -2.89
N GLN A 83 14.56 11.21 -1.56
CA GLN A 83 15.75 11.23 -0.71
C GLN A 83 16.62 9.99 -0.96
N VAL A 84 17.89 10.23 -1.25
CA VAL A 84 18.92 9.22 -1.47
C VAL A 84 19.92 9.24 -0.32
N PHE A 85 20.21 8.07 0.25
CA PHE A 85 21.19 7.89 1.32
C PHE A 85 22.25 6.88 0.87
N PRO A 86 23.44 7.33 0.44
CA PRO A 86 24.51 6.41 0.07
C PRO A 86 25.04 5.71 1.32
N VAL A 87 25.19 4.39 1.23
CA VAL A 87 25.84 3.55 2.23
C VAL A 87 26.95 2.73 1.57
N GLU A 88 27.68 1.97 2.37
CA GLU A 88 28.74 1.12 1.84
C GLU A 88 28.18 0.13 0.80
N ASN A 89 28.59 0.29 -0.46
CA ASN A 89 28.18 -0.56 -1.59
C ASN A 89 26.67 -0.60 -1.88
N ALA A 90 25.88 0.39 -1.43
CA ALA A 90 24.48 0.51 -1.83
C ALA A 90 23.98 1.95 -1.78
N ILE A 91 22.91 2.23 -2.52
CA ILE A 91 22.14 3.47 -2.43
C ILE A 91 20.78 3.13 -1.83
N LEU A 92 20.42 3.81 -0.75
CA LEU A 92 19.11 3.67 -0.12
C LEU A 92 18.20 4.79 -0.59
N GLN A 93 16.98 4.44 -0.94
CA GLN A 93 15.94 5.35 -1.38
C GLN A 93 14.68 5.08 -0.58
N GLY A 94 13.95 6.14 -0.24
CA GLY A 94 12.74 6.03 0.55
C GLY A 94 11.72 7.09 0.16
N VAL A 95 10.45 6.68 0.14
CA VAL A 95 9.31 7.60 0.06
C VAL A 95 8.36 7.23 1.19
N VAL A 96 7.94 8.22 1.98
CA VAL A 96 6.92 8.06 3.01
C VAL A 96 5.64 8.74 2.53
N ARG A 97 4.52 8.03 2.66
CA ARG A 97 3.20 8.53 2.33
C ARG A 97 2.28 8.40 3.53
N ASP A 98 1.42 9.39 3.70
CA ASP A 98 0.34 9.33 4.68
C ASP A 98 -0.70 8.29 4.24
N SER A 99 -0.92 7.27 5.07
CA SER A 99 -1.92 6.21 4.83
C SER A 99 -3.33 6.59 5.28
N GLN A 100 -3.54 7.85 5.67
CA GLN A 100 -4.84 8.46 5.83
C GLN A 100 -5.17 9.46 4.72
N ALA A 101 -4.32 9.62 3.70
CA ALA A 101 -4.63 10.40 2.50
C ALA A 101 -5.46 9.60 1.48
N CYS A 102 -6.42 8.79 1.92
CA CYS A 102 -7.11 7.79 1.08
C CYS A 102 -8.39 7.30 1.77
N PHE A 103 -9.28 6.70 1.00
CA PHE A 103 -10.45 6.01 1.54
C PHE A 103 -10.03 4.68 2.15
N ASN A 104 -10.12 4.57 3.48
CA ASN A 104 -9.87 3.31 4.18
C ASN A 104 -10.99 2.31 3.92
N LEU A 105 -10.71 1.22 3.19
CA LEU A 105 -11.70 0.20 2.85
C LEU A 105 -12.26 -0.50 4.09
N ASN A 106 -11.44 -0.69 5.11
CA ASN A 106 -11.85 -1.29 6.38
C ASN A 106 -12.89 -0.45 7.13
N SER A 107 -13.10 0.81 6.74
CA SER A 107 -14.19 1.62 7.28
C SER A 107 -15.57 1.15 6.83
N LEU A 108 -15.70 0.37 5.76
CA LEU A 108 -16.99 -0.11 5.25
C LEU A 108 -17.63 -1.22 6.10
N THR A 109 -16.91 -1.75 7.09
CA THR A 109 -17.46 -2.69 8.07
C THR A 109 -18.55 -2.03 8.94
N ASN A 110 -19.53 -2.84 9.34
CA ASN A 110 -20.71 -2.39 10.10
C ASN A 110 -20.86 -3.13 11.45
N ASP A 111 -19.76 -3.58 12.06
CA ASP A 111 -19.79 -4.40 13.28
C ASP A 111 -20.01 -3.62 14.61
N SER A 112 -20.42 -2.35 14.61
CA SER A 112 -20.52 -1.62 15.87
C SER A 112 -21.86 -1.88 16.59
N THR A 113 -21.82 -1.89 17.91
CA THR A 113 -22.93 -2.25 18.81
C THR A 113 -24.02 -1.17 19.01
N ASP A 114 -23.84 0.06 18.52
CA ASP A 114 -24.84 1.14 18.62
C ASP A 114 -25.65 1.24 17.31
N GLU A 115 -26.92 0.83 17.31
CA GLU A 115 -27.65 0.57 16.06
C GLU A 115 -28.02 1.82 15.23
N THR A 116 -28.34 2.96 15.85
CA THR A 116 -28.95 4.10 15.13
C THR A 116 -27.95 5.10 14.55
N SER A 117 -26.95 5.54 15.33
CA SER A 117 -25.91 6.48 14.84
C SER A 117 -24.95 5.79 13.85
N THR A 118 -24.71 4.50 14.04
CA THR A 118 -23.90 3.69 13.14
C THR A 118 -24.57 3.49 11.79
N ALA A 119 -25.88 3.26 11.74
CA ALA A 119 -26.57 3.04 10.47
C ALA A 119 -26.43 4.23 9.51
N VAL A 120 -26.51 5.46 10.02
CA VAL A 120 -26.33 6.68 9.22
C VAL A 120 -24.88 6.79 8.73
N SER A 121 -23.90 6.62 9.60
CA SER A 121 -22.48 6.71 9.22
C SER A 121 -22.05 5.59 8.26
N ALA A 122 -22.56 4.37 8.46
CA ALA A 122 -22.37 3.23 7.57
C ALA A 122 -22.90 3.52 6.15
N THR A 123 -24.12 4.06 6.08
CA THR A 123 -24.75 4.45 4.81
C THR A 123 -23.95 5.54 4.11
N TYR A 124 -23.47 6.54 4.86
CA TYR A 124 -22.59 7.58 4.33
C TYR A 124 -21.31 6.99 3.73
N ARG A 125 -20.56 6.16 4.46
CA ARG A 125 -19.30 5.56 3.97
C ARG A 125 -19.51 4.68 2.74
N ALA A 126 -20.59 3.90 2.71
CA ALA A 126 -20.97 3.10 1.53
C ALA A 126 -21.30 3.98 0.32
N THR A 127 -21.99 5.10 0.54
CA THR A 127 -22.32 6.06 -0.52
C THR A 127 -21.07 6.73 -1.06
N VAL A 128 -20.15 7.19 -0.20
CA VAL A 128 -18.84 7.75 -0.61
C VAL A 128 -18.07 6.74 -1.46
N PHE A 129 -17.99 5.47 -1.05
CA PHE A 129 -17.26 4.47 -1.83
C PHE A 129 -17.91 4.20 -3.19
N LYS A 130 -19.24 4.11 -3.24
CA LYS A 130 -19.99 3.98 -4.50
C LYS A 130 -19.73 5.17 -5.42
N ASP A 131 -19.82 6.39 -4.91
CA ASP A 131 -19.62 7.63 -5.67
C ASP A 131 -18.19 7.78 -6.17
N LEU A 132 -17.20 7.31 -5.39
CA LEU A 132 -15.82 7.19 -5.81
C LEU A 132 -15.68 6.24 -7.02
N LEU A 133 -16.32 5.07 -6.99
CA LEU A 133 -16.30 4.13 -8.11
C LEU A 133 -16.92 4.74 -9.37
N ILE A 134 -18.00 5.51 -9.23
CA ILE A 134 -18.64 6.25 -10.32
C ILE A 134 -17.70 7.31 -10.89
N ASN A 135 -17.02 8.09 -10.05
CA ASN A 135 -16.03 9.09 -10.48
C ASN A 135 -14.85 8.45 -11.24
N LEU A 136 -14.55 7.18 -10.95
CA LEU A 136 -13.54 6.39 -11.65
C LEU A 136 -14.10 5.67 -12.88
N GLY A 137 -15.34 5.92 -13.28
CA GLY A 137 -15.95 5.42 -14.51
C GLY A 137 -16.55 4.01 -14.41
N ALA A 138 -16.97 3.57 -13.23
CA ALA A 138 -17.94 2.48 -13.10
C ALA A 138 -19.37 3.02 -13.33
N ASP A 139 -20.25 2.22 -13.92
CA ASP A 139 -21.68 2.52 -13.93
C ASP A 139 -22.28 2.32 -12.52
N ASP A 140 -23.45 2.92 -12.28
CA ASP A 140 -24.10 2.93 -10.97
C ASP A 140 -24.41 1.51 -10.45
N TYR A 141 -24.89 0.61 -11.30
CA TYR A 141 -25.19 -0.77 -10.90
C TYR A 141 -23.91 -1.50 -10.46
N ARG A 142 -22.85 -1.40 -11.26
CA ARG A 142 -21.56 -1.99 -10.93
C ARG A 142 -20.94 -1.39 -9.67
N ALA A 143 -21.04 -0.07 -9.49
CA ALA A 143 -20.56 0.59 -8.28
C ALA A 143 -21.30 0.08 -7.03
N GLN A 144 -22.63 -0.05 -7.08
CA GLN A 144 -23.42 -0.62 -5.99
C GLN A 144 -23.06 -2.08 -5.69
N GLN A 145 -22.88 -2.90 -6.74
CA GLN A 145 -22.46 -4.29 -6.60
C GLN A 145 -21.09 -4.41 -5.91
N ILE A 146 -20.10 -3.65 -6.35
CA ILE A 146 -18.76 -3.70 -5.74
C ILE A 146 -18.82 -3.21 -4.30
N THR A 147 -19.52 -2.11 -4.01
CA THR A 147 -19.68 -1.62 -2.63
C THR A 147 -20.30 -2.69 -1.74
N ALA A 148 -21.39 -3.33 -2.17
CA ALA A 148 -22.03 -4.40 -1.39
C ALA A 148 -21.10 -5.61 -1.21
N ALA A 149 -20.38 -6.02 -2.25
CA ALA A 149 -19.44 -7.14 -2.18
C ALA A 149 -18.23 -6.85 -1.27
N VAL A 150 -17.75 -5.59 -1.20
CA VAL A 150 -16.72 -5.20 -0.23
C VAL A 150 -17.27 -5.20 1.20
N GLN A 151 -18.53 -4.80 1.41
CA GLN A 151 -19.15 -4.88 2.73
C GLN A 151 -19.30 -6.33 3.20
N ASP A 152 -19.75 -7.24 2.33
CA ASP A 152 -19.83 -8.69 2.63
C ASP A 152 -18.43 -9.26 2.89
N TRP A 153 -17.42 -8.89 2.09
CA TRP A 153 -16.03 -9.31 2.31
C TRP A 153 -15.48 -8.98 3.71
N LEU A 154 -15.93 -7.86 4.28
CA LEU A 154 -15.41 -7.29 5.53
C LEU A 154 -16.19 -7.70 6.78
N ASP A 155 -17.47 -8.03 6.64
CA ASP A 155 -18.30 -8.34 7.79
C ASP A 155 -18.12 -9.79 8.26
N THR A 156 -18.56 -10.09 9.47
CA THR A 156 -18.27 -11.38 10.11
C THR A 156 -19.35 -12.44 9.88
N ASN A 157 -20.42 -12.11 9.14
CA ASN A 157 -21.51 -13.04 8.89
C ASN A 157 -21.34 -13.69 7.51
N THR A 158 -22.34 -14.44 7.05
CA THR A 158 -22.32 -15.14 5.76
C THR A 158 -23.61 -14.90 4.96
N ILE A 159 -24.30 -13.80 5.28
CA ILE A 159 -25.59 -13.43 4.69
C ILE A 159 -25.35 -12.36 3.63
N ALA A 160 -25.44 -12.79 2.37
CA ALA A 160 -25.18 -11.89 1.26
C ALA A 160 -26.19 -10.74 1.20
N ARG A 161 -25.70 -9.52 1.00
CA ARG A 161 -26.54 -8.36 0.68
C ARG A 161 -27.16 -8.52 -0.72
N SER A 162 -28.21 -7.74 -1.04
CA SER A 162 -28.96 -7.87 -2.30
C SER A 162 -28.11 -7.81 -3.59
N LEU A 163 -26.96 -7.11 -3.57
CA LEU A 163 -25.99 -7.05 -4.68
C LEU A 163 -24.59 -7.50 -4.24
N GLY A 164 -24.50 -8.10 -3.06
CA GLY A 164 -23.25 -8.54 -2.46
C GLY A 164 -22.78 -9.91 -2.95
N ALA A 165 -21.88 -10.51 -2.19
CA ALA A 165 -21.24 -11.77 -2.49
C ALA A 165 -20.68 -12.39 -1.22
N GLU A 166 -21.05 -13.64 -0.96
CA GLU A 166 -20.58 -14.46 0.16
C GLU A 166 -20.04 -15.79 -0.37
N ASP A 167 -19.78 -16.75 0.53
CA ASP A 167 -19.29 -18.11 0.26
C ASP A 167 -19.78 -18.69 -1.07
N SER A 168 -21.11 -18.78 -1.27
CA SER A 168 -21.69 -19.41 -2.47
C SER A 168 -21.25 -18.80 -3.81
N GLU A 169 -20.95 -17.50 -3.83
CA GLU A 169 -20.51 -16.81 -5.02
C GLU A 169 -19.02 -17.07 -5.28
N TYR A 170 -18.19 -17.02 -4.24
CA TYR A 170 -16.74 -17.19 -4.35
C TYR A 170 -16.33 -18.67 -4.53
N GLU A 171 -17.08 -19.62 -3.96
CA GLU A 171 -16.92 -21.06 -4.18
C GLU A 171 -17.24 -21.49 -5.62
N ALA A 172 -18.05 -20.70 -6.34
CA ALA A 172 -18.36 -20.96 -7.73
C ALA A 172 -17.25 -20.52 -8.71
N LEU A 173 -16.24 -19.79 -8.22
CA LEU A 173 -15.12 -19.30 -9.04
C LEU A 173 -14.08 -20.39 -9.30
N THR A 174 -13.16 -20.12 -10.22
CA THR A 174 -12.03 -21.00 -10.54
C THR A 174 -10.71 -20.24 -10.47
N PRO A 175 -9.82 -20.54 -9.50
CA PRO A 175 -10.02 -21.47 -8.39
C PRO A 175 -11.08 -20.98 -7.39
N PRO A 176 -11.77 -21.90 -6.67
CA PRO A 176 -12.70 -21.51 -5.63
C PRO A 176 -11.96 -20.97 -4.41
N TYR A 177 -12.55 -20.00 -3.73
CA TYR A 177 -12.07 -19.45 -2.46
C TYR A 177 -13.24 -18.93 -1.64
N LEU A 178 -12.95 -18.48 -0.41
CA LEU A 178 -13.93 -17.86 0.49
C LEU A 178 -13.62 -16.38 0.67
N PRO A 179 -14.63 -15.56 0.97
CA PRO A 179 -14.40 -14.19 1.43
C PRO A 179 -13.61 -14.19 2.75
N ALA A 180 -12.98 -13.06 3.07
CA ALA A 180 -12.15 -12.96 4.27
C ALA A 180 -12.96 -12.98 5.58
N ASN A 181 -14.19 -12.46 5.53
CA ASN A 181 -15.09 -12.23 6.66
C ASN A 181 -14.40 -11.50 7.82
N GLY A 182 -13.68 -10.44 7.46
CA GLY A 182 -12.88 -9.66 8.37
C GLY A 182 -12.15 -8.52 7.66
N LEU A 183 -11.44 -7.71 8.45
CA LEU A 183 -10.70 -6.57 7.91
C LEU A 183 -9.65 -7.03 6.89
N MET A 184 -9.63 -6.34 5.74
CA MET A 184 -8.57 -6.48 4.76
C MET A 184 -7.22 -6.20 5.43
N GLN A 185 -6.23 -7.00 5.06
CA GLN A 185 -4.83 -6.87 5.44
C GLN A 185 -4.01 -6.20 4.35
N ASP A 186 -4.44 -6.32 3.09
CA ASP A 186 -3.80 -5.64 1.97
C ASP A 186 -4.80 -5.15 0.91
N VAL A 187 -4.48 -4.06 0.24
CA VAL A 187 -5.32 -3.48 -0.81
C VAL A 187 -5.51 -4.42 -2.00
N SER A 188 -4.58 -5.35 -2.23
CA SER A 188 -4.67 -6.34 -3.30
C SER A 188 -5.83 -7.32 -3.15
N GLU A 189 -6.40 -7.47 -1.94
CA GLU A 189 -7.61 -8.27 -1.72
C GLU A 189 -8.80 -7.76 -2.53
N LEU A 190 -8.87 -6.45 -2.84
CA LEU A 190 -9.89 -5.89 -3.72
C LEU A 190 -9.95 -6.60 -5.08
N ARG A 191 -8.85 -7.17 -5.56
CA ARG A 191 -8.81 -7.86 -6.85
C ARG A 191 -9.62 -9.16 -6.83
N ALA A 192 -9.82 -9.76 -5.66
CA ALA A 192 -10.62 -10.95 -5.44
C ALA A 192 -12.11 -10.64 -5.18
N VAL A 193 -12.47 -9.38 -4.89
CA VAL A 193 -13.85 -8.98 -4.65
C VAL A 193 -14.67 -9.03 -5.95
N ARG A 194 -15.92 -9.52 -5.85
CA ARG A 194 -16.85 -9.61 -6.98
C ARG A 194 -17.02 -8.25 -7.67
N GLY A 195 -17.03 -8.27 -9.01
CA GLY A 195 -17.25 -7.08 -9.84
C GLY A 195 -16.01 -6.22 -10.08
N MET A 196 -14.90 -6.49 -9.38
CA MET A 196 -13.63 -5.79 -9.59
C MET A 196 -12.88 -6.33 -10.82
N ASP A 197 -12.57 -5.45 -11.76
CA ASP A 197 -11.67 -5.77 -12.88
C ASP A 197 -10.31 -5.07 -12.72
N ALA A 198 -9.34 -5.47 -13.55
CA ALA A 198 -7.98 -4.91 -13.49
C ALA A 198 -7.89 -3.42 -13.87
N ALA A 199 -8.79 -2.92 -14.71
CA ALA A 199 -8.77 -1.52 -15.15
C ALA A 199 -9.33 -0.59 -14.07
N LEU A 200 -10.47 -0.93 -13.48
CA LEU A 200 -11.06 -0.22 -12.36
C LEU A 200 -10.15 -0.31 -11.12
N TYR A 201 -9.61 -1.49 -10.81
CA TYR A 201 -8.66 -1.67 -9.71
C TYR A 201 -7.46 -0.71 -9.82
N ARG A 202 -6.83 -0.61 -11.00
CA ARG A 202 -5.70 0.32 -11.22
C ARG A 202 -6.08 1.80 -11.04
N ARG A 203 -7.29 2.19 -11.42
CA ARG A 203 -7.80 3.56 -11.21
C ARG A 203 -8.15 3.82 -9.74
N LEU A 204 -8.59 2.79 -9.02
CA LEU A 204 -8.98 2.86 -7.62
C LEU A 204 -7.79 2.88 -6.67
N LEU A 205 -6.70 2.18 -7.01
CA LEU A 205 -5.50 2.03 -6.18
C LEU A 205 -4.99 3.34 -5.54
N PRO A 206 -4.86 4.47 -6.27
CA PRO A 206 -4.38 5.72 -5.68
C PRO A 206 -5.38 6.37 -4.70
N GLN A 207 -6.64 5.94 -4.72
CA GLN A 207 -7.75 6.54 -3.96
C GLN A 207 -8.02 5.83 -2.64
N VAL A 208 -7.60 4.57 -2.50
CA VAL A 208 -7.98 3.70 -1.38
C VAL A 208 -6.77 3.21 -0.61
N CYS A 209 -7.01 2.79 0.62
CA CYS A 209 -6.01 2.14 1.47
C CYS A 209 -6.66 1.15 2.41
N VAL A 210 -5.80 0.38 3.08
CA VAL A 210 -6.17 -0.62 4.08
C VAL A 210 -5.32 -0.35 5.31
N ILE A 211 -5.96 0.21 6.34
CA ILE A 211 -5.38 0.42 7.67
C ILE A 211 -6.26 -0.29 8.70
N PRO A 212 -5.73 -0.70 9.87
CA PRO A 212 -6.47 -1.46 10.88
C PRO A 212 -7.44 -0.59 11.70
N GLU A 213 -8.17 0.30 11.03
CA GLU A 213 -9.19 1.18 11.60
C GLU A 213 -10.54 0.90 10.95
N LYS A 214 -11.61 1.01 11.75
CA LYS A 214 -13.00 0.89 11.26
C LYS A 214 -13.64 2.25 10.98
N THR A 215 -12.95 3.34 11.29
CA THR A 215 -13.40 4.71 11.02
C THR A 215 -12.85 5.22 9.70
N LEU A 216 -13.59 6.11 9.05
CA LEU A 216 -13.12 6.85 7.89
C LEU A 216 -12.56 8.18 8.40
N GLN A 217 -11.25 8.41 8.20
CA GLN A 217 -10.59 9.66 8.55
C GLN A 217 -9.56 10.00 7.46
N VAL A 218 -9.95 10.86 6.53
CA VAL A 218 -9.15 11.28 5.39
C VAL A 218 -8.42 12.58 5.71
N ASN A 219 -7.08 12.58 5.65
CA ASN A 219 -6.30 13.77 5.90
C ASN A 219 -6.31 14.72 4.70
N ALA A 220 -7.02 15.85 4.82
CA ALA A 220 -7.13 16.85 3.76
C ALA A 220 -5.77 17.47 3.39
N ASN A 221 -4.86 17.61 4.37
CA ASN A 221 -3.56 18.26 4.17
C ASN A 221 -2.55 17.41 3.39
N THR A 222 -2.82 16.12 3.19
CA THR A 222 -1.93 15.19 2.51
C THR A 222 -2.53 14.55 1.26
N LEU A 223 -3.82 14.78 0.98
CA LEU A 223 -4.45 14.44 -0.30
C LEU A 223 -3.68 15.04 -1.48
N ARG A 224 -3.46 14.26 -2.54
CA ARG A 224 -2.83 14.72 -3.78
C ARG A 224 -3.88 14.99 -4.84
N THR A 225 -3.55 15.76 -5.86
CA THR A 225 -4.47 16.09 -6.97
C THR A 225 -5.02 14.85 -7.69
N VAL A 226 -4.25 13.76 -7.74
CA VAL A 226 -4.72 12.45 -8.24
C VAL A 226 -5.90 11.91 -7.44
N GLN A 227 -6.05 12.29 -6.18
CA GLN A 227 -7.12 11.90 -5.27
C GLN A 227 -8.33 12.84 -5.27
N ALA A 228 -8.41 13.77 -6.23
CA ALA A 228 -9.61 14.60 -6.42
C ALA A 228 -10.92 13.79 -6.55
N PRO A 229 -10.97 12.61 -7.21
CA PRO A 229 -12.17 11.77 -7.24
C PRO A 229 -12.67 11.35 -5.86
N LEU A 230 -11.76 11.05 -4.93
CA LEU A 230 -12.10 10.76 -3.54
C LEU A 230 -12.65 12.00 -2.84
N LEU A 231 -12.00 13.15 -3.00
CA LEU A 231 -12.48 14.38 -2.38
C LEU A 231 -13.90 14.72 -2.87
N ALA A 232 -14.18 14.63 -4.16
CA ALA A 232 -15.54 14.80 -4.70
C ALA A 232 -16.54 13.81 -4.09
N ALA A 233 -16.16 12.53 -3.97
CA ALA A 233 -17.02 11.49 -3.41
C ALA A 233 -17.31 11.69 -1.91
N LEU A 234 -16.38 12.26 -1.14
CA LEU A 234 -16.62 12.62 0.28
C LEU A 234 -17.78 13.61 0.41
N PHE A 235 -17.97 14.49 -0.57
CA PHE A 235 -19.12 15.41 -0.64
C PHE A 235 -20.29 14.83 -1.45
N LEU A 236 -20.40 13.50 -1.52
CA LEU A 236 -21.49 12.79 -2.21
C LEU A 236 -21.67 13.26 -3.68
N ASN A 237 -20.57 13.66 -4.32
CA ASN A 237 -20.53 14.25 -5.66
C ASN A 237 -21.34 15.55 -5.85
N ASP A 238 -21.71 16.25 -4.76
CA ASP A 238 -22.15 17.65 -4.83
C ASP A 238 -21.00 18.59 -5.25
N LEU A 239 -19.76 18.14 -5.03
CA LEU A 239 -18.53 18.77 -5.51
C LEU A 239 -18.04 18.06 -6.77
N SER A 240 -17.75 18.82 -7.83
CA SER A 240 -17.18 18.24 -9.05
C SER A 240 -15.73 17.79 -8.83
N VAL A 241 -15.27 16.79 -9.59
CA VAL A 241 -13.86 16.32 -9.52
C VAL A 241 -12.87 17.42 -9.92
N ASP A 242 -13.27 18.33 -10.80
CA ASP A 242 -12.43 19.45 -11.23
C ASP A 242 -12.32 20.51 -10.14
N ASP A 243 -13.41 20.84 -9.45
CA ASP A 243 -13.39 21.75 -8.29
C ASP A 243 -12.58 21.16 -7.14
N ALA A 244 -12.76 19.86 -6.87
CA ALA A 244 -11.96 19.12 -5.91
C ALA A 244 -10.45 19.20 -6.24
N ARG A 245 -10.08 19.08 -7.53
CA ARG A 245 -8.69 19.24 -7.97
C ARG A 245 -8.18 20.66 -7.73
N ASN A 246 -8.97 21.67 -8.09
CA ASN A 246 -8.61 23.07 -7.89
C ASN A 246 -8.38 23.40 -6.41
N ILE A 247 -9.22 22.87 -5.51
CA ILE A 247 -9.05 23.02 -4.05
C ILE A 247 -7.71 22.43 -3.58
N LEU A 248 -7.36 21.23 -4.06
CA LEU A 248 -6.11 20.57 -3.69
C LEU A 248 -4.87 21.28 -4.27
N GLU A 249 -4.97 21.87 -5.45
CA GLU A 249 -3.91 22.69 -6.06
C GLU A 249 -3.69 24.02 -5.33
N GLN A 250 -4.75 24.60 -4.78
CA GLN A 250 -4.71 25.86 -4.02
C GLN A 250 -4.42 25.65 -2.52
N ARG A 251 -4.13 24.42 -2.10
CA ARG A 251 -3.82 24.12 -0.69
C ARG A 251 -2.65 25.00 -0.20
N PRO A 252 -2.77 25.65 0.97
CA PRO A 252 -1.66 26.37 1.59
C PRO A 252 -0.44 25.46 1.77
N ARG A 253 0.78 26.03 1.68
CA ARG A 253 2.01 25.24 1.79
C ARG A 253 2.04 24.34 3.02
N GLU A 254 1.68 24.87 4.19
CA GLU A 254 1.66 24.14 5.46
C GLU A 254 0.36 23.35 5.69
N GLY A 255 -0.56 23.34 4.72
CA GLY A 255 -1.92 22.85 4.87
C GLY A 255 -2.81 23.75 5.73
N TRP A 256 -4.09 23.41 5.81
CA TRP A 256 -5.08 24.04 6.68
C TRP A 256 -4.82 23.74 8.16
N ASP A 257 -5.21 24.66 9.03
CA ASP A 257 -5.03 24.56 10.49
C ASP A 257 -6.17 23.80 11.18
N SER A 258 -7.32 23.65 10.51
CA SER A 258 -8.44 22.85 11.01
C SER A 258 -9.31 22.30 9.87
N VAL A 259 -10.10 21.27 10.19
CA VAL A 259 -11.14 20.77 9.27
C VAL A 259 -12.21 21.84 9.02
N ALA A 260 -12.51 22.68 10.02
CA ALA A 260 -13.48 23.76 9.89
C ALA A 260 -13.04 24.80 8.84
N GLU A 261 -11.78 25.25 8.91
CA GLU A 261 -11.20 26.16 7.92
C GLU A 261 -11.25 25.56 6.51
N PHE A 262 -10.96 24.27 6.38
CA PHE A 262 -11.08 23.58 5.09
C PHE A 262 -12.52 23.59 4.57
N LEU A 263 -13.51 23.31 5.42
CA LEU A 263 -14.93 23.28 5.03
C LEU A 263 -15.51 24.68 4.72
N GLU A 264 -14.90 25.75 5.23
CA GLU A 264 -15.29 27.14 4.96
C GLU A 264 -14.89 27.64 3.57
N LEU A 265 -14.10 26.87 2.80
CA LEU A 265 -13.77 27.21 1.43
C LEU A 265 -15.06 27.32 0.58
N GLY A 266 -15.21 28.42 -0.17
CA GLY A 266 -16.48 28.74 -0.84
C GLY A 266 -17.03 27.66 -1.78
N ALA A 267 -16.18 26.84 -2.39
CA ALA A 267 -16.61 25.72 -3.23
C ALA A 267 -17.21 24.56 -2.41
N LEU A 268 -16.82 24.41 -1.13
CA LEU A 268 -17.29 23.38 -0.21
C LEU A 268 -18.47 23.87 0.63
N SER A 269 -18.45 25.12 1.08
CA SER A 269 -19.50 25.71 1.92
C SER A 269 -20.87 25.80 1.24
N ASN A 270 -20.89 25.74 -0.11
CA ASN A 270 -22.10 25.78 -0.92
C ASN A 270 -22.68 24.39 -1.21
N THR A 271 -22.02 23.31 -0.78
CA THR A 271 -22.52 21.94 -0.98
C THR A 271 -23.57 21.59 0.09
N ALA A 272 -24.64 20.90 -0.31
CA ALA A 272 -25.65 20.44 0.64
C ALA A 272 -25.11 19.30 1.53
N ALA A 273 -24.08 18.59 1.04
CA ALA A 273 -23.37 17.52 1.75
C ALA A 273 -22.38 17.99 2.83
N ALA A 274 -22.07 19.29 2.97
CA ALA A 274 -21.15 19.82 4.00
C ALA A 274 -21.75 19.79 5.43
N GLY A 275 -22.07 18.59 5.93
CA GLY A 275 -22.60 18.35 7.26
C GLY A 275 -21.70 17.49 8.15
N ASP A 276 -22.22 17.09 9.31
CA ASP A 276 -21.50 16.38 10.36
C ASP A 276 -20.78 15.10 9.89
N GLN A 277 -21.31 14.41 8.88
CA GLN A 277 -20.72 13.18 8.35
C GLN A 277 -19.40 13.43 7.62
N VAL A 278 -19.35 14.46 6.76
CA VAL A 278 -18.13 14.83 6.04
C VAL A 278 -17.09 15.37 7.00
N GLN A 279 -17.50 16.21 7.96
CA GLN A 279 -16.62 16.71 9.00
C GLN A 279 -16.01 15.56 9.83
N SER A 280 -16.79 14.53 10.16
CA SER A 280 -16.31 13.35 10.89
C SER A 280 -15.40 12.45 10.04
N ALA A 281 -15.56 12.49 8.71
CA ALA A 281 -14.77 11.70 7.76
C ALA A 281 -13.43 12.36 7.40
N LEU A 282 -13.22 13.61 7.79
CA LEU A 282 -12.01 14.39 7.51
C LEU A 282 -11.15 14.54 8.77
N THR A 283 -9.85 14.64 8.56
CA THR A 283 -8.87 14.97 9.60
C THR A 283 -7.78 15.86 9.02
N ILE A 284 -6.96 16.42 9.91
CA ILE A 284 -5.69 17.08 9.56
C ILE A 284 -4.49 16.42 10.24
N LYS A 285 -4.74 15.37 11.04
CA LYS A 285 -3.75 14.63 11.83
C LYS A 285 -3.82 13.15 11.47
N SER A 286 -2.65 12.58 11.21
CA SER A 286 -2.52 11.19 10.80
C SER A 286 -1.78 10.34 11.81
N PHE A 287 -2.13 9.06 11.82
CA PHE A 287 -1.60 8.02 12.69
C PHE A 287 -0.97 6.88 11.89
N TYR A 288 -1.16 6.81 10.57
CA TYR A 288 -0.64 5.73 9.74
C TYR A 288 0.20 6.26 8.58
N PHE A 289 1.40 5.71 8.42
CA PHE A 289 2.36 6.13 7.41
C PHE A 289 2.93 4.90 6.69
N LEU A 290 2.96 4.93 5.36
CA LEU A 290 3.51 3.87 4.54
C LEU A 290 4.86 4.33 4.02
N ALA A 291 5.94 3.61 4.32
CA ALA A 291 7.21 3.83 3.65
C ALA A 291 7.44 2.76 2.59
N THR A 292 7.73 3.22 1.38
CA THR A 292 8.35 2.41 0.33
C THR A 292 9.86 2.63 0.42
N LEU A 293 10.61 1.60 0.76
CA LEU A 293 12.05 1.59 0.92
C LEU A 293 12.69 0.73 -0.16
N GLN A 294 13.80 1.21 -0.71
CA GLN A 294 14.56 0.53 -1.74
C GLN A 294 16.05 0.57 -1.41
N ALA A 295 16.72 -0.57 -1.53
CA ALA A 295 18.16 -0.70 -1.49
C ALA A 295 18.64 -1.16 -2.85
N GLU A 296 19.50 -0.36 -3.47
CA GLU A 296 20.09 -0.62 -4.77
C GLU A 296 21.59 -0.88 -4.61
N THR A 297 22.03 -2.05 -5.03
CA THR A 297 23.43 -2.43 -5.20
C THR A 297 23.66 -2.74 -6.68
N ASP A 298 24.89 -2.68 -7.18
CA ASP A 298 25.31 -2.79 -8.60
C ASP A 298 24.36 -3.53 -9.58
N ASN A 299 23.80 -4.69 -9.19
CA ASN A 299 22.84 -5.45 -10.02
C ASN A 299 21.57 -5.93 -9.27
N TYR A 300 21.33 -5.46 -8.05
CA TYR A 300 20.24 -5.94 -7.20
C TYR A 300 19.45 -4.80 -6.58
N GLN A 301 18.13 -4.86 -6.77
CA GLN A 301 17.18 -3.98 -6.12
C GLN A 301 16.34 -4.80 -5.15
N THR A 302 16.39 -4.44 -3.88
CA THR A 302 15.51 -5.02 -2.86
C THR A 302 14.56 -3.93 -2.39
N ARG A 303 13.27 -4.26 -2.29
CA ARG A 303 12.21 -3.35 -1.83
C ARG A 303 11.57 -3.87 -0.54
N LEU A 304 11.30 -2.95 0.38
CA LEU A 304 10.53 -3.18 1.60
C LEU A 304 9.44 -2.11 1.68
N ILE A 305 8.20 -2.53 1.87
CA ILE A 305 7.08 -1.65 2.19
C ILE A 305 6.72 -1.85 3.66
N SER A 306 6.81 -0.79 4.46
CA SER A 306 6.52 -0.84 5.90
C SER A 306 5.37 0.10 6.25
N LEU A 307 4.37 -0.41 6.95
CA LEU A 307 3.28 0.38 7.52
C LEU A 307 3.61 0.70 8.98
N PHE A 308 3.66 1.99 9.28
CA PHE A 308 3.93 2.55 10.59
C PHE A 308 2.63 3.03 11.23
N GLN A 309 2.51 2.83 12.54
CA GLN A 309 1.44 3.36 13.37
C GLN A 309 2.04 4.30 14.42
N ARG A 310 1.50 5.51 14.52
CA ARG A 310 1.73 6.47 15.60
C ARG A 310 0.94 6.03 16.82
N GLN A 311 1.65 5.76 17.91
CA GLN A 311 1.08 5.42 19.21
C GLN A 311 0.65 6.69 19.97
N SER A 312 -0.12 6.50 21.05
CA SER A 312 -0.63 7.61 21.88
C SER A 312 0.47 8.45 22.54
N ASP A 313 1.65 7.88 22.77
CA ASP A 313 2.85 8.55 23.28
C ASP A 313 3.72 9.19 22.18
N ASN A 314 3.20 9.26 20.95
CA ASN A 314 3.90 9.70 19.74
C ASN A 314 5.12 8.84 19.36
N GLN A 315 5.28 7.64 19.93
CA GLN A 315 6.20 6.66 19.38
C GLN A 315 5.63 6.04 18.11
N VAL A 316 6.51 5.43 17.31
CA VAL A 316 6.15 4.81 16.05
C VAL A 316 6.47 3.32 16.10
N THR A 317 5.47 2.50 15.78
CA THR A 317 5.62 1.04 15.68
C THR A 317 5.37 0.58 14.26
N VAL A 318 6.13 -0.40 13.80
CA VAL A 318 5.90 -1.04 12.49
C VAL A 318 4.90 -2.17 12.70
N ILE A 319 3.75 -2.08 12.05
CA ILE A 319 2.66 -3.06 12.18
C ILE A 319 2.61 -4.05 11.02
N ARG A 320 3.23 -3.71 9.88
CA ARG A 320 3.26 -4.58 8.69
C ARG A 320 4.53 -4.34 7.89
N ARG A 321 5.10 -5.42 7.35
CA ARG A 321 6.22 -5.42 6.41
C ARG A 321 5.89 -6.29 5.22
N HIS A 322 6.12 -5.80 4.01
CA HIS A 322 6.01 -6.56 2.78
C HIS A 322 7.30 -6.42 1.98
N PHE A 323 7.93 -7.55 1.68
CA PHE A 323 9.15 -7.60 0.86
C PHE A 323 8.77 -7.80 -0.60
N GLY A 324 9.29 -6.95 -1.48
CA GLY A 324 8.94 -6.93 -2.90
C GLY A 324 7.65 -6.17 -3.21
N GLY A 325 7.18 -6.30 -4.45
CA GLY A 325 5.99 -5.61 -4.99
C GLY A 325 6.30 -4.49 -5.99
N LEU A 326 5.41 -4.32 -6.97
CA LEU A 326 5.34 -3.16 -7.87
C LEU A 326 4.17 -2.29 -7.37
N GLU A 327 4.37 -0.96 -7.35
CA GLU A 327 3.27 0.00 -7.16
C GLU A 327 2.51 0.17 -8.48
#